data_AF-A0A968ZVC8-F1
#
_entry.id   AF-A0A968ZVC8-F1
#
_cell.length_a   1.000
_cell.length_b   1.000
_cell.length_c   1.000
_cell.angle_alpha   90.00
_cell.angle_beta   90.00
_cell.angle_gamma   90.00
#
_symmetry.space_group_name_H-M   'P 1'
#
loop_
_entity.id
_entity.type
_entity.pdbx_description
1 polymer ?
#
loop_
_entity_poly.entity_id
_entity_poly.type
_entity_poly.pdbx_seq_one_letter_code
_entity_poly.pdbx_strand_id
1 'polypeptide(L)'
;MEIADWDKILQHLHAEAGEKSSLQAIAGFTPKQQSQLQRLLAYVIQVGNPAGPVGWLGVRSHLQTMGFEAGLIDGIGAALKVPQSLDLLMEALDGDVAAIALPKAVSIALLDRKVTPSEDQALSALMAALSQH
;
A
#
# COMPACT_ATOMS: atom_id res chain seq x y z
N MET A 1 14.55 17.77 7.48
CA MET A 1 13.79 16.58 7.04
C MET A 1 12.54 17.15 6.40
N GLU A 2 12.54 17.27 5.08
CA GLU A 2 11.40 17.81 4.34
C GLU A 2 10.27 16.80 4.43
N ILE A 3 9.11 17.22 4.95
CA ILE A 3 7.90 16.41 4.94
C ILE A 3 7.47 16.36 3.46
N ALA A 4 7.63 15.20 2.83
CA ALA A 4 7.17 15.00 1.46
C ALA A 4 5.67 15.31 1.39
N ASP A 5 5.27 16.19 0.47
CA ASP A 5 3.88 16.60 0.28
C ASP A 5 3.14 15.51 -0.50
N TRP A 6 2.82 14.43 0.20
CA TRP A 6 2.23 13.21 -0.34
C TRP A 6 0.88 13.47 -1.03
N ASP A 7 0.13 14.49 -0.62
CA ASP A 7 -1.12 14.88 -1.27
C ASP A 7 -0.89 15.36 -2.71
N LYS A 8 0.15 16.18 -2.92
CA LYS A 8 0.52 16.69 -4.25
C LYS A 8 1.02 15.57 -5.18
N ILE A 9 1.78 14.62 -4.63
CA ILE A 9 2.28 13.45 -5.37
C ILE A 9 1.09 12.56 -5.79
N LEU A 10 0.10 12.37 -4.90
CA LEU A 10 -1.12 11.63 -5.22
C LEU A 10 -1.92 12.27 -6.34
N GLN A 11 -2.09 13.59 -6.34
CA GLN A 11 -2.86 14.28 -7.38
C GLN A 11 -2.28 14.02 -8.78
N HIS A 12 -0.95 13.94 -8.89
CA HIS A 12 -0.29 13.62 -10.15
C HIS A 12 -0.43 12.13 -10.52
N LEU A 13 -0.25 11.22 -9.56
CA LEU A 13 -0.39 9.77 -9.80
C LEU A 13 -1.83 9.36 -10.16
N HIS A 14 -2.84 9.95 -9.52
CA HIS A 14 -4.25 9.67 -9.82
C HIS A 14 -4.70 10.21 -11.18
N ALA A 15 -4.11 11.33 -11.63
CA ALA A 15 -4.40 11.89 -12.94
C ALA A 15 -3.98 10.94 -14.07
N GLU A 16 -2.98 10.09 -13.84
CA GLU A 16 -2.48 9.09 -14.80
C GLU A 16 -3.14 7.71 -14.62
N ALA A 17 -3.50 7.33 -13.40
CA ALA A 17 -4.09 6.03 -13.08
C ALA A 17 -5.57 6.13 -12.66
N GLY A 18 -6.49 6.00 -13.63
CA GLY A 18 -7.93 5.95 -13.32
C GLY A 18 -8.34 4.69 -12.56
N GLU A 19 -9.24 4.80 -11.57
CA GLU A 19 -9.68 3.69 -10.68
C GLU A 19 -10.17 2.42 -11.42
N LYS A 20 -10.85 2.58 -12.56
CA LYS A 20 -11.29 1.46 -13.40
C LYS A 20 -10.13 0.67 -14.00
N SER A 21 -9.02 1.35 -14.29
CA SER A 21 -7.79 0.74 -14.80
C SER A 21 -7.09 -0.08 -13.71
N SER A 22 -7.03 0.45 -12.48
CA SER A 22 -6.41 -0.23 -11.34
C SER A 22 -7.13 -1.53 -10.96
N LEU A 23 -8.47 -1.57 -11.03
CA LEU A 23 -9.25 -2.78 -10.76
C LEU A 23 -9.03 -3.86 -11.83
N GLN A 24 -8.96 -3.46 -13.11
CA GLN A 24 -8.65 -4.38 -14.21
C GLN A 24 -7.21 -4.91 -14.12
N ALA A 25 -6.26 -4.06 -13.74
CA ALA A 25 -4.87 -4.45 -13.53
C ALA A 25 -4.74 -5.51 -12.41
N ILE A 26 -5.41 -5.29 -11.26
CA ILE A 26 -5.42 -6.26 -10.16
C ILE A 26 -6.06 -7.58 -10.57
N ALA A 27 -7.14 -7.54 -11.38
CA ALA A 27 -7.76 -8.75 -11.90
C ALA A 27 -6.84 -9.56 -12.83
N GLY A 28 -5.90 -8.89 -13.50
CA GLY A 28 -4.86 -9.53 -14.33
C GLY A 28 -3.64 -10.04 -13.56
N PHE A 29 -3.52 -9.74 -12.26
CA PHE A 29 -2.37 -10.16 -11.46
C PHE A 29 -2.32 -11.68 -11.28
N THR A 30 -1.11 -12.22 -11.39
CA THR A 30 -0.82 -13.59 -10.96
C THR A 30 -1.02 -13.73 -9.43
N PRO A 31 -1.23 -14.96 -8.92
CA PRO A 31 -1.34 -15.17 -7.47
C PRO A 31 -0.14 -14.64 -6.67
N LYS A 32 1.06 -14.68 -7.25
CA LYS A 32 2.28 -14.13 -6.65
C LYS A 32 2.20 -12.61 -6.52
N GLN A 33 1.80 -11.92 -7.60
CA GLN A 33 1.64 -10.46 -7.62
C GLN A 33 0.52 -10.00 -6.67
N GLN A 34 -0.61 -10.72 -6.62
CA GLN A 34 -1.67 -10.44 -5.65
C GLN A 34 -1.19 -10.58 -4.20
N SER A 35 -0.43 -11.65 -3.90
CA SER A 35 0.13 -11.86 -2.57
C SER A 35 1.14 -10.78 -2.19
N GLN A 36 1.97 -10.34 -3.13
CA GLN A 36 2.89 -9.21 -2.90
C GLN A 36 2.15 -7.91 -2.62
N LEU A 37 1.14 -7.56 -3.43
CA LEU A 37 0.32 -6.37 -3.21
C LEU A 37 -0.30 -6.39 -1.81
N GLN A 38 -0.93 -7.50 -1.42
CA GLN A 38 -1.55 -7.67 -0.11
C GLN A 38 -0.55 -7.50 1.03
N ARG A 39 0.65 -8.07 0.90
CA ARG A 39 1.70 -7.99 1.91
C ARG A 39 2.31 -6.59 2.03
N LEU A 40 2.50 -5.88 0.92
CA LEU A 40 2.97 -4.49 0.92
C LEU A 40 2.00 -3.58 1.66
N LEU A 41 0.70 -3.68 1.33
CA LEU A 41 -0.34 -2.87 1.98
C LEU A 41 -0.47 -3.24 3.46
N ALA A 42 -0.33 -4.52 3.81
CA ALA A 42 -0.28 -4.96 5.21
C ALA A 42 0.93 -4.40 5.96
N TYR A 43 2.12 -4.36 5.34
CA TYR A 43 3.31 -3.77 5.94
C TYR A 43 3.11 -2.30 6.28
N VAL A 44 2.56 -1.51 5.34
CA VAL A 44 2.26 -0.07 5.57
C VAL A 44 1.35 0.11 6.78
N ILE A 45 0.30 -0.70 6.89
CA ILE A 45 -0.61 -0.68 8.06
C ILE A 45 0.12 -1.08 9.36
N GLN A 46 1.02 -2.06 9.32
CA GLN A 46 1.79 -2.49 10.50
C GLN A 46 2.72 -1.40 11.00
N VAL A 47 3.41 -0.69 10.10
CA VAL A 47 4.38 0.34 10.48
C VAL A 47 3.75 1.68 10.87
N GLY A 48 2.52 1.96 10.44
CA GLY A 48 1.76 3.13 10.90
C GLY A 48 1.30 3.05 12.36
N ASN A 49 1.23 1.83 12.92
CA ASN A 49 0.92 1.64 14.34
C ASN A 49 1.82 0.58 14.98
N PRO A 50 3.11 0.89 15.23
CA PRO A 50 4.07 -0.08 15.74
C PRO A 50 3.87 -0.41 17.22
N ALA A 51 3.10 0.41 17.96
CA ALA A 51 2.98 0.37 19.41
C ALA A 51 1.79 -0.48 19.92
N GLY A 52 0.94 -1.02 19.04
CA GLY A 52 -0.23 -1.77 19.46
C GLY A 52 -0.79 -2.71 18.39
N PRO A 53 -1.69 -3.63 18.77
CA PRO A 53 -2.39 -4.46 17.81
C PRO A 53 -3.16 -3.55 16.84
N VAL A 54 -2.90 -3.73 15.54
CA VAL A 54 -3.62 -3.02 14.48
C VAL A 54 -5.12 -3.19 14.73
N GLY A 55 -5.84 -2.07 14.85
CA GLY A 55 -7.29 -2.04 14.99
C GLY A 55 -7.98 -2.46 13.69
N TRP A 56 -7.84 -3.73 13.32
CA TRP A 56 -8.19 -4.26 12.00
C TRP A 56 -9.63 -3.97 11.61
N LEU A 57 -10.58 -4.02 12.55
CA LEU A 57 -11.97 -3.68 12.26
C LEU A 57 -12.13 -2.25 11.73
N GLY A 58 -11.42 -1.29 12.33
CA GLY A 58 -11.43 0.12 11.89
C GLY A 58 -10.75 0.27 10.54
N VAL A 59 -9.57 -0.33 10.36
CA VAL A 59 -8.83 -0.31 9.10
C VAL A 59 -9.67 -0.91 7.97
N ARG A 60 -10.31 -2.06 8.21
CA ARG A 60 -11.18 -2.75 7.24
C ARG A 60 -12.31 -1.85 6.76
N SER A 61 -13.03 -1.19 7.68
CA SER A 61 -14.13 -0.28 7.33
C SER A 61 -13.64 0.91 6.49
N HIS A 62 -12.46 1.45 6.79
CA HIS A 62 -11.86 2.50 5.97
C HIS A 62 -11.46 2.01 4.59
N LEU A 63 -10.82 0.83 4.48
CA LEU A 63 -10.47 0.22 3.19
C LEU A 63 -11.71 0.01 2.30
N GLN A 64 -12.84 -0.44 2.88
CA GLN A 64 -14.11 -0.56 2.18
C GLN A 64 -14.63 0.79 1.67
N THR A 65 -14.55 1.83 2.50
CA THR A 65 -14.99 3.20 2.14
C THR A 65 -14.11 3.78 1.03
N MET A 66 -12.83 3.41 0.98
CA MET A 66 -11.90 3.76 -0.09
C MET A 66 -12.07 2.90 -1.37
N GLY A 67 -13.11 2.06 -1.44
CA GLY A 67 -13.40 1.26 -2.64
C GLY A 67 -12.45 0.10 -2.88
N PHE A 68 -11.74 -0.38 -1.86
CA PHE A 68 -10.91 -1.58 -2.01
C PHE A 68 -11.80 -2.82 -2.21
N GLU A 69 -11.42 -3.67 -3.15
CA GLU A 69 -12.11 -4.93 -3.44
C GLU A 69 -12.08 -5.88 -2.24
N ALA A 70 -13.17 -6.60 -2.02
CA ALA A 70 -13.33 -7.48 -0.86
C ALA A 70 -12.22 -8.52 -0.76
N GLY A 71 -11.84 -9.14 -1.88
CA GLY A 71 -10.75 -10.13 -1.91
C GLY A 71 -9.38 -9.54 -1.58
N LEU A 72 -9.13 -8.27 -1.95
CA LEU A 72 -7.91 -7.56 -1.59
C LEU A 72 -7.90 -7.25 -0.08
N ILE A 73 -9.02 -6.81 0.46
CA ILE A 73 -9.18 -6.53 1.91
C ILE A 73 -8.94 -7.80 2.73
N ASP A 74 -9.52 -8.93 2.34
CA ASP A 74 -9.36 -10.19 3.06
C ASP A 74 -7.90 -10.68 2.99
N GLY A 75 -7.23 -10.51 1.83
CA GLY A 75 -5.82 -10.81 1.67
C GLY A 75 -4.90 -9.95 2.53
N ILE A 76 -5.17 -8.64 2.62
CA ILE A 76 -4.46 -7.73 3.54
C ILE A 76 -4.64 -8.20 4.98
N GLY A 77 -5.87 -8.52 5.38
CA GLY A 77 -6.18 -9.02 6.73
C GLY A 77 -5.46 -10.32 7.07
N ALA A 78 -5.29 -11.21 6.10
CA ALA A 78 -4.48 -12.43 6.26
C ALA A 78 -2.98 -12.10 6.41
N ALA A 79 -2.46 -11.20 5.58
CA ALA A 79 -1.06 -10.78 5.61
C ALA A 79 -0.68 -10.04 6.90
N LEU A 80 -1.60 -9.29 7.50
CA LEU A 80 -1.38 -8.60 8.78
C LEU A 80 -1.08 -9.53 9.95
N LYS A 81 -1.49 -10.80 9.88
CA LYS A 81 -1.23 -11.81 10.92
C LYS A 81 0.23 -12.26 10.93
N VAL A 82 1.00 -11.92 9.90
CA VAL A 82 2.41 -12.28 9.77
C VAL A 82 3.21 -10.98 9.74
N PRO A 83 4.26 -10.83 10.56
CA PRO A 83 5.18 -9.71 10.45
C PRO A 83 5.77 -9.65 9.05
N GLN A 84 5.65 -8.50 8.40
CA GLN A 84 6.24 -8.28 7.09
C GLN A 84 7.64 -7.65 7.24
N SER A 85 8.54 -7.97 6.31
CA SER A 85 9.89 -7.38 6.24
C SER A 85 9.99 -6.56 4.97
N LEU A 86 10.34 -5.28 5.10
CA LEU A 86 10.47 -4.38 3.95
C LEU A 86 11.52 -4.89 2.96
N ASP A 87 12.69 -5.34 3.45
CA ASP A 87 13.77 -5.82 2.59
C ASP A 87 13.31 -6.98 1.70
N LEU A 88 12.64 -7.97 2.28
CA LEU A 88 12.10 -9.12 1.54
C LEU A 88 10.99 -8.75 0.56
N LEU A 89 10.20 -7.72 0.89
CA LEU A 89 9.15 -7.23 0.01
C LEU A 89 9.73 -6.46 -1.18
N MET A 90 10.81 -5.71 -0.97
CA MET A 90 11.47 -4.92 -2.02
C MET A 90 12.31 -5.79 -2.96
N GLU A 91 13.03 -6.81 -2.46
CA GLU A 91 13.85 -7.70 -3.31
C GLU A 91 13.05 -8.41 -4.40
N ALA A 92 11.80 -8.74 -4.11
CA ALA A 92 10.93 -9.46 -5.02
C ALA A 92 9.94 -8.56 -5.77
N LEU A 93 9.97 -7.24 -5.53
CA LEU A 93 8.91 -6.32 -5.96
C LEU A 93 8.81 -6.25 -7.49
N ASP A 94 7.64 -6.62 -7.98
CA ASP A 94 7.26 -6.49 -9.37
C ASP A 94 6.84 -5.03 -9.67
N GLY A 95 7.29 -4.47 -10.80
CA GLY A 95 7.04 -3.07 -11.17
C GLY A 95 5.56 -2.75 -11.34
N ASP A 96 4.77 -3.67 -11.89
CA ASP A 96 3.32 -3.48 -12.05
C ASP A 96 2.63 -3.51 -10.68
N VAL A 97 3.11 -4.37 -9.78
CA VAL A 97 2.64 -4.40 -8.39
C VAL A 97 2.98 -3.10 -7.68
N ALA A 98 4.19 -2.58 -7.84
CA ALA A 98 4.62 -1.32 -7.24
C ALA A 98 3.74 -0.15 -7.71
N ALA A 99 3.40 -0.11 -9.00
CA ALA A 99 2.62 0.97 -9.61
C ALA A 99 1.20 1.04 -9.03
N ILE A 100 0.62 -0.12 -8.72
CA ILE A 100 -0.69 -0.21 -8.06
C ILE A 100 -0.57 -0.04 -6.54
N ALA A 101 0.50 -0.55 -5.93
CA ALA A 101 0.70 -0.53 -4.49
C ALA A 101 0.95 0.89 -3.96
N LEU A 102 1.74 1.71 -4.66
CA LEU A 102 2.11 3.04 -4.18
C LEU A 102 0.90 3.96 -3.88
N PRO A 103 -0.01 4.27 -4.83
CA PRO A 103 -1.13 5.17 -4.55
C PRO A 103 -2.07 4.63 -3.45
N LYS A 104 -2.22 3.30 -3.36
CA LYS A 104 -2.99 2.64 -2.30
C LYS A 104 -2.30 2.71 -0.94
N ALA A 105 -0.98 2.52 -0.90
CA ALA A 105 -0.16 2.62 0.30
C ALA A 105 -0.19 4.04 0.86
N VAL A 106 -0.07 5.06 0.01
CA VAL A 106 -0.17 6.47 0.45
C VAL A 106 -1.57 6.74 1.01
N SER A 107 -2.62 6.27 0.34
CA SER A 107 -4.00 6.44 0.83
C SER A 107 -4.22 5.80 2.21
N ILE A 108 -3.58 4.65 2.47
CA ILE A 108 -3.56 4.00 3.78
C ILE A 108 -2.79 4.81 4.82
N ALA A 109 -1.58 5.26 4.49
CA ALA A 109 -0.73 6.06 5.39
C ALA A 109 -1.34 7.43 5.76
N LEU A 110 -2.30 7.91 4.96
CA LEU A 110 -3.03 9.15 5.24
C LEU A 110 -4.32 8.94 6.05
N LEU A 111 -4.66 7.72 6.44
CA LEU A 111 -5.90 7.43 7.19
C LEU A 111 -6.00 8.18 8.51
N ASP A 112 -4.91 8.28 9.25
CA ASP A 112 -4.82 9.03 10.51
C ASP A 112 -4.34 10.48 10.32
N ARG A 113 -4.21 10.91 9.05
CA ARG A 113 -3.70 12.20 8.59
C ARG A 113 -2.27 12.50 9.07
N LYS A 114 -1.48 11.49 9.42
CA LYS A 114 -0.10 11.65 9.89
C LYS A 114 0.78 10.52 9.37
N VAL A 115 1.58 10.82 8.36
CA VAL A 115 2.62 9.90 7.91
C VAL A 115 3.73 9.84 8.95
N THR A 116 3.94 8.67 9.55
CA THR A 116 5.04 8.40 10.47
C THR A 116 6.36 8.22 9.70
N PRO A 117 7.54 8.36 10.35
CA PRO A 117 8.83 8.12 9.68
C PRO A 117 8.96 6.71 9.08
N SER A 118 8.33 5.71 9.70
CA SER A 118 8.36 4.34 9.20
C SER A 118 7.45 4.13 7.98
N GLU A 119 6.30 4.80 7.92
CA GLU A 119 5.47 4.84 6.71
C GLU A 119 6.16 5.61 5.59
N ASP A 120 6.75 6.77 5.90
CA ASP A 120 7.50 7.56 4.91
C ASP A 120 8.65 6.75 4.28
N GLN A 121 9.37 5.98 5.10
CA GLN A 121 10.39 5.04 4.62
C GLN A 121 9.79 3.97 3.69
N ALA A 122 8.63 3.41 4.03
CA ALA A 122 7.94 2.40 3.22
C ALA A 122 7.50 2.98 1.86
N LEU A 123 6.91 4.19 1.87
CA LEU A 123 6.45 4.88 0.67
C LEU A 123 7.62 5.31 -0.23
N SER A 124 8.69 5.81 0.38
CA SER A 124 9.92 6.17 -0.34
C SER A 124 10.56 4.95 -1.00
N ALA A 125 10.57 3.79 -0.32
CA ALA A 125 11.08 2.54 -0.90
C ALA A 125 10.23 2.08 -2.10
N LEU A 126 8.90 2.15 -2.00
CA LEU A 126 7.99 1.86 -3.11
C LEU A 126 8.21 2.80 -4.31
N MET A 127 8.42 4.09 -4.06
CA MET A 127 8.68 5.07 -5.12
C MET A 127 10.05 4.84 -5.78
N ALA A 128 11.07 4.51 -4.99
CA ALA A 128 12.39 4.17 -5.51
C ALA A 128 12.35 2.92 -6.39
N ALA A 129 11.53 1.93 -6.04
CA ALA A 129 11.34 0.74 -6.87
C ALA A 129 10.67 1.05 -8.22
N LEU A 130 9.75 2.03 -8.27
CA LEU A 130 9.15 2.50 -9.51
C LEU A 130 10.11 3.30 -10.39
N SER A 131 11.03 4.05 -9.77
CA SER A 131 12.00 4.89 -10.51
C SER A 131 13.16 4.09 -11.11
N GLN A 132 13.31 2.82 -10.71
CA GLN A 132 14.39 1.94 -11.18
C GLN A 132 13.97 1.03 -12.35
N HIS A 133 12.77 1.22 -12.90
CA HIS A 133 12.23 0.46 -14.03
C HIS A 133 11.98 1.34 -15.26
#